data_AF-A0AAN7UTE8-F1
#
_entry.id   AF-A0AAN7UTE8-F1
#
_cell.length_a   1.000
_cell.length_b   1.000
_cell.length_c   1.000
_cell.angle_alpha   90.00
_cell.angle_beta   90.00
_cell.angle_gamma   90.00
#
_symmetry.space_group_name_H-M   'P 1'
#
loop_
_entity.id
_entity.type
_entity.pdbx_description
1 polymer ?
#
loop_
_entity_poly.entity_id
_entity_poly.type
_entity_poly.pdbx_seq_one_letter_code
_entity_poly.pdbx_strand_id
1 'polypeptide(L)'
;MGKFLVLGDSDIHDILINLSTTEILTFRDALLQCLRDYSIGAEREYQPAPGVINRPEGQKCLFRPFTSSDSIGTKIIITPAPTSKAAGALRGIVTMCDADGTPSGILNAEEVTGYRTALIALVPCLWRRYS
;
A
#
# COMPACT_ATOMS: atom_id res chain seq x y z
N MET A 1 15.17 3.24 20.87
CA MET A 1 13.89 2.51 21.02
C MET A 1 12.99 2.98 19.89
N GLY A 2 12.69 2.13 18.91
CA GLY A 2 11.89 2.50 17.74
C GLY A 2 10.50 2.94 18.17
N LYS A 3 10.01 4.08 17.65
CA LYS A 3 8.67 4.58 17.95
C LYS A 3 7.67 3.83 17.08
N PHE A 4 6.77 3.06 17.70
CA PHE A 4 5.65 2.42 17.00
C PHE A 4 4.60 3.47 16.62
N LEU A 5 4.25 3.56 15.33
CA LEU A 5 3.32 4.53 14.80
C LEU A 5 1.98 3.89 14.42
N VAL A 6 0.87 4.55 14.77
CA VAL A 6 -0.48 4.16 14.36
C VAL A 6 -1.09 5.34 13.59
N LEU A 7 -1.53 5.10 12.36
CA LEU A 7 -2.19 6.11 11.51
C LEU A 7 -3.59 5.63 11.11
N GLY A 8 -4.62 6.30 11.62
CA GLY A 8 -6.01 6.06 11.26
C GLY A 8 -6.42 6.75 9.96
N ASP A 9 -7.70 6.62 9.60
CA ASP A 9 -8.25 7.25 8.38
C ASP A 9 -8.06 8.77 8.38
N SER A 10 -8.32 9.44 9.51
CA SER A 10 -8.16 10.90 9.62
C SER A 10 -6.70 11.34 9.45
N ASP A 11 -5.76 10.63 10.08
CA ASP A 11 -4.34 10.97 10.00
C ASP A 11 -3.84 10.83 8.55
N ILE A 12 -4.25 9.75 7.87
CA ILE A 12 -3.88 9.49 6.48
C ILE A 12 -4.49 10.53 5.56
N HIS A 13 -5.77 10.85 5.75
CA HIS A 13 -6.46 11.86 4.97
C HIS A 13 -5.74 13.22 5.07
N ASP A 14 -5.47 13.65 6.31
CA ASP A 14 -4.81 14.91 6.59
C ASP A 14 -3.40 14.95 6.00
N ILE A 15 -2.63 13.85 6.08
CA ILE A 15 -1.31 13.78 5.44
C ILE A 15 -1.43 13.91 3.92
N LEU A 16 -2.29 13.13 3.28
CA LEU A 16 -2.37 13.04 1.82
C LEU A 16 -2.91 14.31 1.16
N ILE A 17 -3.89 14.97 1.78
CA ILE A 17 -4.48 16.21 1.24
C ILE A 17 -3.56 17.42 1.39
N ASN A 18 -2.66 17.40 2.38
CA ASN A 18 -1.75 18.50 2.68
C ASN A 18 -0.34 18.32 2.10
N LEU A 19 -0.10 17.28 1.28
CA LEU A 19 1.18 17.13 0.58
C LEU A 19 1.44 18.32 -0.35
N SER A 20 2.59 18.96 -0.18
CA SER A 20 3.08 19.96 -1.11
C SER A 20 3.41 19.35 -2.47
N THR A 21 3.49 20.18 -3.51
CA THR A 21 3.90 19.73 -4.85
C THR A 21 5.22 18.97 -4.82
N THR A 22 6.20 19.42 -4.04
CA THR A 22 7.50 18.75 -3.91
C THR A 22 7.35 17.36 -3.31
N GLU A 23 6.58 17.21 -2.23
CA GLU A 23 6.35 15.91 -1.59
C GLU A 23 5.59 14.94 -2.50
N ILE A 24 4.61 15.43 -3.27
CA ILE A 24 3.90 14.62 -4.27
C ILE A 24 4.89 14.10 -5.33
N LEU A 25 5.80 14.95 -5.82
CA LEU A 25 6.82 14.55 -6.80
C LEU A 25 7.79 13.54 -6.21
N THR A 26 8.26 13.75 -4.97
CA THR A 26 9.10 12.77 -4.27
C THR A 26 8.39 11.43 -4.11
N PHE A 27 7.11 11.43 -3.72
CA PHE A 27 6.36 10.19 -3.58
C PHE A 27 6.16 9.47 -4.93
N ARG A 28 5.83 10.23 -5.99
CA ARG A 28 5.74 9.70 -7.37
C ARG A 28 7.05 9.04 -7.79
N ASP A 29 8.18 9.70 -7.57
CA ASP A 29 9.49 9.22 -8.00
C ASP A 29 9.90 7.96 -7.23
N ALA A 30 9.61 7.90 -5.93
CA ALA A 30 9.79 6.69 -5.14
C ALA A 30 8.94 5.53 -5.68
N LEU A 31 7.65 5.74 -5.98
CA LEU A 31 6.79 4.70 -6.57
C LEU A 31 7.30 4.23 -7.93
N LEU A 32 7.80 5.16 -8.76
CA LEU A 32 8.36 4.85 -10.07
C LEU A 32 9.62 4.01 -9.96
N GLN A 33 10.49 4.35 -9.01
CA GLN A 33 11.70 3.59 -8.75
C GLN A 33 11.36 2.17 -8.29
N CYS A 34 10.47 2.01 -7.30
CA CYS A 34 10.01 0.69 -6.87
C CYS A 34 9.39 -0.14 -8.00
N LEU A 35 8.59 0.49 -8.88
CA LEU A 35 8.01 -0.20 -10.04
C LEU A 35 9.09 -0.65 -11.02
N ARG A 36 10.12 0.17 -11.28
CA ARG A 36 11.26 -0.21 -12.12
C ARG A 36 12.03 -1.36 -11.50
N ASP A 37 12.40 -1.27 -10.23
CA ASP A 37 13.18 -2.29 -9.51
C ASP A 37 12.44 -3.63 -9.46
N TYR A 38 11.12 -3.61 -9.27
CA TYR A 38 10.29 -4.82 -9.34
C TYR A 38 10.08 -5.35 -10.77
N SER A 39 10.06 -4.46 -11.77
CA SER A 39 9.69 -4.85 -13.15
C SER A 39 10.87 -5.41 -13.93
N ILE A 40 12.01 -4.75 -13.84
CA ILE A 40 13.23 -5.04 -14.61
C ILE A 40 14.45 -5.29 -13.73
N GLY A 41 14.39 -4.96 -12.44
CA GLY A 41 15.47 -5.22 -11.48
C GLY A 41 15.32 -6.56 -10.77
N ALA A 42 16.10 -6.70 -9.70
CA ALA A 42 16.15 -7.90 -8.86
C ALA A 42 15.05 -7.93 -7.78
N GLU A 43 14.33 -6.84 -7.50
CA GLU A 43 13.40 -6.83 -6.35
C GLU A 43 12.30 -7.87 -6.44
N ARG A 44 11.95 -8.33 -7.65
CA ARG A 44 10.91 -9.34 -7.86
C ARG A 44 11.21 -10.68 -7.19
N GLU A 45 12.46 -11.14 -7.18
CA GLU A 45 12.81 -12.45 -6.59
C GLU A 45 12.62 -12.48 -5.07
N TYR A 46 12.66 -11.31 -4.42
CA TYR A 46 12.48 -11.20 -2.97
C TYR A 46 11.01 -11.01 -2.55
N GLN A 47 10.09 -10.70 -3.48
CA GLN A 47 8.69 -10.46 -3.12
C GLN A 47 7.90 -11.76 -2.90
N PRO A 48 7.29 -11.97 -1.71
CA PRO A 48 6.55 -13.20 -1.46
C PRO A 48 5.21 -13.23 -2.21
N ALA A 49 4.71 -14.45 -2.46
CA ALA A 49 3.42 -14.64 -3.14
C ALA A 49 2.24 -14.11 -2.29
N PRO A 50 1.21 -13.51 -2.91
CA PRO A 50 0.01 -13.08 -2.20
C PRO A 50 -0.83 -14.28 -1.74
N GLY A 51 -1.42 -14.18 -0.55
CA GLY A 51 -2.39 -15.15 -0.03
C GLY A 51 -3.82 -14.67 -0.24
N VAL A 52 -4.71 -15.56 -0.70
CA VAL A 52 -6.14 -15.26 -0.86
C VAL A 52 -6.98 -16.30 -0.15
N ILE A 53 -7.89 -15.85 0.72
CA ILE A 53 -8.85 -16.71 1.42
C ILE A 53 -10.26 -16.26 1.05
N ASN A 54 -11.07 -17.20 0.54
CA ASN A 54 -12.49 -17.00 0.29
C ASN A 54 -13.27 -17.77 1.35
N ARG A 55 -14.14 -17.07 2.08
CA ARG A 55 -15.00 -17.68 3.08
C ARG A 55 -16.35 -18.09 2.48
N PRO A 56 -17.03 -19.12 3.02
CA PRO A 56 -18.33 -19.59 2.50
C PRO A 56 -19.41 -18.49 2.44
N GLU A 57 -19.39 -17.54 3.36
CA GLU A 57 -20.30 -16.40 3.42
C GLU A 57 -20.03 -15.31 2.36
N GLY A 58 -18.99 -15.48 1.52
CA GLY A 58 -18.63 -14.55 0.45
C GLY A 58 -17.63 -13.47 0.85
N GLN A 59 -17.16 -13.45 2.10
CA GLN A 59 -16.03 -12.60 2.50
C GLN A 59 -14.75 -13.06 1.79
N LYS A 60 -13.94 -12.11 1.34
CA LYS A 60 -12.62 -12.36 0.75
C LYS A 60 -11.54 -11.63 1.54
N CYS A 61 -10.45 -12.32 1.84
CA CYS A 61 -9.29 -11.75 2.50
C CYS A 61 -8.07 -11.89 1.58
N LEU A 62 -7.36 -10.80 1.37
CA LEU A 62 -6.15 -10.73 0.56
C LEU A 62 -4.99 -10.30 1.46
N PHE A 63 -4.00 -11.16 1.57
CA PHE A 63 -2.74 -10.92 2.26
C PHE A 63 -1.66 -10.65 1.22
N ARG A 64 -1.02 -9.48 1.28
CA ARG A 64 0.03 -9.07 0.35
C ARG A 64 1.28 -8.71 1.15
N PRO A 65 2.10 -9.71 1.49
CA PRO A 65 3.43 -9.45 2.04
C PRO A 65 4.30 -8.72 0.99
N PHE A 66 5.25 -7.95 1.48
CA PHE A 66 6.28 -7.29 0.69
C PHE A 66 7.55 -7.14 1.53
N THR A 67 8.68 -7.08 0.86
CA THR A 67 10.00 -6.96 1.49
C THR A 67 10.84 -5.92 0.77
N SER A 68 11.82 -5.37 1.48
CA SER A 68 12.98 -4.66 0.94
C SER A 68 14.22 -5.07 1.75
N SER A 69 15.39 -4.52 1.42
CA SER A 69 16.60 -4.72 2.23
C SER A 69 16.44 -4.26 3.68
N ASP A 70 15.61 -3.25 3.91
CA ASP A 70 15.55 -2.51 5.18
C ASP A 70 14.22 -2.69 5.93
N SER A 71 13.23 -3.34 5.30
CA SER A 71 11.89 -3.47 5.88
C SER A 71 11.13 -4.69 5.38
N ILE A 72 10.21 -5.16 6.21
CA ILE A 72 9.23 -6.18 5.85
C ILE A 72 7.85 -5.72 6.26
N GLY A 73 6.85 -5.98 5.43
CA GLY A 73 5.49 -5.62 5.75
C GLY A 73 4.46 -6.50 5.09
N THR A 74 3.20 -6.25 5.44
CA THR A 74 2.07 -6.87 4.77
C THR A 74 0.92 -5.91 4.68
N LYS A 75 0.24 -5.95 3.53
CA LYS A 75 -1.06 -5.33 3.33
C LYS A 75 -2.14 -6.38 3.43
N ILE A 76 -3.07 -6.19 4.34
CA ILE A 76 -4.23 -7.06 4.54
C ILE A 76 -5.47 -6.31 4.10
N ILE A 77 -6.19 -6.83 3.12
CA ILE A 77 -7.43 -6.25 2.60
C ILE A 77 -8.56 -7.25 2.81
N ILE A 78 -9.70 -6.75 3.28
CA ILE A 78 -10.93 -7.51 3.47
C ILE A 78 -11.99 -6.92 2.55
N THR A 79 -12.58 -7.77 1.72
CA THR A 79 -13.85 -7.52 1.05
C THR A 79 -14.95 -8.18 1.90
N PRO A 80 -15.80 -7.40 2.58
CA PRO A 80 -16.86 -7.95 3.42
C PRO A 80 -17.84 -8.82 2.61
N ALA A 81 -18.47 -9.77 3.29
CA ALA A 81 -19.55 -10.56 2.72
C ALA A 81 -20.70 -9.64 2.23
N PRO A 82 -21.47 -10.03 1.20
CA PRO A 82 -22.60 -9.25 0.70
C PRO A 82 -23.67 -8.94 1.76
N THR A 83 -23.78 -9.79 2.79
CA THR A 83 -24.71 -9.63 3.92
C THR A 83 -24.20 -8.68 5.01
N SER A 84 -22.94 -8.24 4.92
CA SER A 84 -22.36 -7.31 5.90
C SER A 84 -22.93 -5.90 5.74
N LYS A 85 -23.09 -5.19 6.86
CA LYS A 85 -23.39 -3.74 6.84
C LYS A 85 -22.31 -2.91 6.14
N ALA A 86 -21.10 -3.46 6.04
CA ALA A 86 -19.97 -2.85 5.33
C ALA A 86 -19.81 -3.39 3.89
N ALA A 87 -20.83 -4.05 3.33
CA ALA A 87 -20.78 -4.53 1.95
C ALA A 87 -20.45 -3.39 0.99
N GLY A 88 -19.50 -3.64 0.08
CA GLY A 88 -18.99 -2.64 -0.87
C GLY A 88 -17.80 -1.80 -0.39
N ALA A 89 -17.47 -1.80 0.90
CA ALA A 89 -16.28 -1.12 1.41
C ALA A 89 -15.06 -2.04 1.41
N LEU A 90 -14.00 -1.67 0.69
CA LEU A 90 -12.70 -2.33 0.77
C LEU A 90 -11.91 -1.72 1.92
N ARG A 91 -11.78 -2.46 3.03
CA ARG A 91 -11.07 -1.99 4.23
C ARG A 91 -9.89 -2.90 4.51
N GLY A 92 -8.88 -2.36 5.17
CA GLY A 92 -7.67 -3.10 5.43
C GLY A 92 -6.61 -2.28 6.11
N ILE A 93 -5.45 -2.90 6.30
CA ILE A 93 -4.31 -2.31 6.97
C ILE A 93 -3.03 -2.58 6.18
N VAL A 94 -2.05 -1.70 6.36
CA VAL A 94 -0.65 -1.95 6.04
C VAL A 94 0.11 -1.93 7.36
N THR A 95 0.92 -2.95 7.60
CA THR A 95 1.80 -3.03 8.77
C THR A 95 3.22 -3.31 8.32
N MET A 96 4.20 -2.78 9.06
CA MET A 96 5.60 -2.87 8.69
C MET A 96 6.51 -3.03 9.92
N CYS A 97 7.60 -3.75 9.74
CA CYS A 97 8.73 -3.87 10.65
C CYS A 97 10.01 -3.44 9.93
N ASP A 98 11.02 -3.02 10.69
CA ASP A 98 12.37 -2.79 10.19
C ASP A 98 13.15 -4.10 9.97
N ALA A 99 14.38 -3.98 9.48
CA ALA A 99 15.29 -5.10 9.21
C ALA A 99 15.62 -5.94 10.47
N ASP A 100 15.54 -5.36 11.67
CA ASP A 100 15.78 -6.05 12.94
C ASP A 100 14.50 -6.77 13.45
N GLY A 101 13.39 -6.64 12.74
CA GLY A 101 12.09 -7.19 13.11
C GLY A 101 11.34 -6.36 14.15
N THR A 102 11.79 -5.13 14.44
CA THR A 102 11.08 -4.23 15.35
C THR A 102 9.87 -3.63 14.63
N PRO A 103 8.66 -3.71 15.22
CA PRO A 103 7.47 -3.12 14.61
C PRO A 103 7.62 -1.60 14.42
N SER A 104 7.47 -1.12 13.19
CA SER A 104 7.55 0.29 12.85
C SER A 104 6.19 0.97 12.98
N GLY A 105 5.13 0.30 12.54
CA GLY A 105 3.78 0.85 12.65
C GLY A 105 2.71 0.13 11.82
N ILE A 106 1.50 0.66 11.95
CA ILE A 106 0.28 0.21 11.25
C ILE A 106 -0.51 1.42 10.74
N LEU A 107 -1.08 1.29 9.56
CA LEU A 107 -1.92 2.32 8.94
C LEU A 107 -3.11 1.74 8.19
N ASN A 108 -4.22 2.47 8.14
CA ASN A 108 -5.39 2.08 7.36
C ASN A 108 -5.11 2.11 5.85
N ALA A 109 -5.49 1.05 5.13
CA ALA A 109 -4.97 0.82 3.78
C ALA A 109 -5.78 1.47 2.65
N GLU A 110 -7.01 1.91 2.91
CA GLU A 110 -7.97 2.30 1.87
C GLU A 110 -7.49 3.51 1.07
N GLU A 111 -7.31 4.66 1.74
CA GLU A 111 -6.96 5.90 1.08
C GLU A 111 -5.54 5.85 0.48
N VAL A 112 -4.56 5.30 1.21
CA VAL A 112 -3.21 5.07 0.67
C VAL A 112 -3.22 4.17 -0.56
N THR A 113 -4.08 3.14 -0.59
CA THR A 113 -4.23 2.28 -1.77
C THR A 113 -4.85 3.03 -2.94
N GLY A 114 -5.90 3.82 -2.69
CA GLY A 114 -6.52 4.67 -3.71
C GLY A 114 -5.52 5.66 -4.29
N TYR A 115 -4.84 6.41 -3.43
CA TYR A 115 -3.87 7.43 -3.79
C TYR A 115 -2.73 6.88 -4.64
N ARG A 116 -2.02 5.83 -4.18
CA ARG A 116 -0.90 5.25 -4.93
C ARG A 116 -1.36 4.69 -6.29
N THR A 117 -2.58 4.14 -6.37
CA THR A 117 -3.10 3.54 -7.60
C THR A 117 -3.40 4.63 -8.63
N ALA A 118 -4.04 5.71 -8.19
CA ALA A 118 -4.28 6.89 -9.02
C ALA A 118 -2.97 7.52 -9.48
N LEU A 119 -2.02 7.73 -8.57
CA LEU A 119 -0.73 8.35 -8.89
C LEU A 119 0.07 7.55 -9.91
N ILE A 120 0.14 6.22 -9.76
CA ILE A 120 0.80 5.33 -10.73
C ILE A 120 0.09 5.35 -12.09
N ALA A 121 -1.25 5.34 -12.11
CA ALA A 121 -2.01 5.38 -13.36
C ALA A 121 -1.78 6.68 -14.15
N LEU A 122 -1.47 7.79 -13.46
CA LEU A 122 -1.18 9.06 -14.11
C LEU A 122 0.20 9.11 -14.78
N VAL A 123 1.17 8.29 -14.37
CA VAL A 123 2.53 8.34 -14.92
C VAL A 123 2.56 8.13 -16.44
N PRO A 124 1.99 7.04 -17.02
CA PRO A 124 1.94 6.88 -18.47
C PRO A 124 1.15 7.99 -19.17
N CYS A 125 0.07 8.48 -18.55
CA CYS A 125 -0.74 9.57 -19.09
C CYS A 125 0.05 10.88 -19.20
N LEU A 126 0.90 11.17 -18.21
CA LEU A 126 1.76 12.35 -18.21
C LEU A 126 2.90 12.21 -19.23
N TRP A 127 3.54 11.04 -19.32
CA TRP A 127 4.61 10.81 -20.30
C TRP A 127 4.14 10.97 -21.75
N ARG A 128 2.92 10.51 -22.07
CA ARG A 128 2.34 10.66 -23.41
C ARG A 128 1.94 12.09 -23.79
N ARG A 129 1.73 12.99 -22.82
CA ARG A 129 1.37 14.39 -23.11
C ARG A 129 2.56 15.27 -23.52
N TYR A 130 3.78 14.81 -23.24
CA TYR A 130 5.02 15.52 -23.53
C TYR A 130 5.94 14.76 -24.51
N SER A 131 5.42 13.71 -25.17
CA SER A 131 6.05 13.01 -26.29
C SER A 131 5.32 13.35 -27.58
#